data_AF-A0A3R6LFT7-F1
#
_entry.id   AF-A0A3R6LFT7-F1
#
_cell.length_a   1.000
_cell.length_b   1.000
_cell.length_c   1.000
_cell.angle_alpha   90.00
_cell.angle_beta   90.00
_cell.angle_gamma   90.00
#
_symmetry.space_group_name_H-M   'P 1'
#
loop_
_entity.id
_entity.type
_entity.pdbx_description
1 polymer ?
#
loop_
_entity_poly.entity_id
_entity_poly.type
_entity_poly.pdbx_seq_one_letter_code
_entity_poly.pdbx_strand_id
1 'polypeptide(L)'
;MVRTFFALGCLMLCLGLFSCYDENGTYGSDLVDSAFRNIRIDTSTVVVTSVLIDSLETSGKNVALVGRYKHSLWGVVSSHSFIAYERPSYGTDPDETVVLDSLVLSLAFDGRFVGDTTLQQTLSIYQLTEKIVLNDNGYLYNNSSVSYAPEALAVCSFKPKPKGGEKLEVRLPDALGQDLLSRFHAQDQAVSEERFEDYFKGVAIVPDLAGSESLLTFTVADSSAALVLHYHLSDELSTEKELWFFPNTDTQFNHIDHDRSGTDMAGYPMKGVEIPSAELGNRGVLFGGLGWYTRLEFPYLNNLMQQGTQVEIESALLKIYPEQGTYSDYNTLPDSLYLYIADENNVVTDAVTDYLGSEVQRGTLSEDNTFNENTYYYFDVTQFMQEELGAFGMYKHNLQLVFNSDDYTGTFKNLTFNDQGGRNPVTLQLIYKVYESY
;
A
#
# COMPACT_ATOMS: atom_id res chain seq x y z
N MET A 1 -55.55 17.24 -46.53
CA MET A 1 -54.50 18.26 -46.29
C MET A 1 -54.36 18.38 -44.78
N VAL A 2 -53.14 18.47 -44.24
CA VAL A 2 -52.77 18.41 -42.80
C VAL A 2 -52.59 16.98 -42.24
N ARG A 3 -51.59 16.26 -42.77
CA ARG A 3 -50.90 15.13 -42.13
C ARG A 3 -49.48 15.05 -42.69
N THR A 4 -48.65 16.07 -42.45
CA THR A 4 -47.26 16.13 -42.97
C THR A 4 -46.41 17.26 -42.34
N PHE A 5 -46.60 17.61 -41.06
CA PHE A 5 -45.81 18.72 -40.47
C PHE A 5 -45.28 18.52 -39.03
N PHE A 6 -45.39 17.32 -38.46
CA PHE A 6 -44.91 17.09 -37.08
C PHE A 6 -43.70 16.14 -36.96
N ALA A 7 -43.11 15.73 -38.08
CA ALA A 7 -41.97 14.80 -38.12
C ALA A 7 -40.60 15.48 -38.31
N LEU A 8 -40.52 16.81 -38.28
CA LEU A 8 -39.30 17.57 -38.58
C LEU A 8 -38.68 18.30 -37.38
N GLY A 9 -39.19 18.09 -36.16
CA GLY A 9 -38.77 18.82 -34.95
C GLY A 9 -38.00 18.00 -33.90
N CYS A 10 -37.84 16.68 -34.09
CA CYS A 10 -37.21 15.79 -33.08
C CYS A 10 -35.92 15.10 -33.56
N LEU A 11 -35.39 15.45 -34.73
CA LEU A 11 -34.13 14.87 -35.27
C LEU A 11 -32.96 15.87 -35.23
N MET A 12 -32.92 16.72 -34.21
CA MET A 12 -31.92 17.79 -34.07
C MET A 12 -31.52 17.97 -32.60
N LEU A 13 -31.27 16.85 -31.90
CA LEU A 13 -30.82 16.86 -30.51
C LEU A 13 -29.81 15.73 -30.18
N CYS A 14 -29.02 15.27 -31.17
CA CYS A 14 -28.00 14.23 -30.98
C CYS A 14 -26.60 14.60 -31.53
N LEU A 15 -26.26 15.87 -31.71
CA LEU A 15 -24.92 16.28 -32.14
C LEU A 15 -24.41 17.41 -31.28
N GLY A 16 -23.64 17.06 -30.25
CA GLY A 16 -23.02 17.98 -29.32
C GLY A 16 -21.77 17.37 -28.69
N LEU A 17 -20.91 16.73 -29.49
CA LEU A 17 -19.50 16.55 -29.15
C LEU A 17 -18.74 17.69 -29.81
N PHE A 18 -18.28 18.65 -29.02
CA PHE A 18 -17.40 19.71 -29.49
C PHE A 18 -16.01 19.13 -29.73
N SER A 19 -15.71 18.77 -30.98
CA SER A 19 -14.35 18.60 -31.48
C SER A 19 -13.86 19.95 -32.03
N CYS A 20 -12.74 20.45 -31.51
CA CYS A 20 -12.08 21.63 -32.08
C CYS A 20 -11.21 21.16 -33.26
N TYR A 21 -11.61 21.50 -34.48
CA TYR A 21 -10.88 21.17 -35.71
C TYR A 21 -9.79 22.21 -35.96
N ASP A 22 -8.59 21.75 -36.32
CA ASP A 22 -7.55 22.59 -36.91
C ASP A 22 -7.17 21.97 -38.27
N GLU A 23 -7.77 22.48 -39.34
CA GLU A 23 -7.36 22.21 -40.71
C GLU A 23 -6.37 23.31 -41.12
N ASN A 24 -5.06 23.06 -41.04
CA ASN A 24 -4.07 23.62 -41.97
C ASN A 24 -2.64 23.15 -41.65
N GLY A 25 -2.15 22.19 -42.43
CA GLY A 25 -0.75 21.79 -42.47
C GLY A 25 -0.34 21.37 -43.87
N THR A 26 -0.31 22.30 -44.83
CA THR A 26 0.19 22.05 -46.20
C THR A 26 1.69 22.31 -46.27
N TYR A 27 2.50 21.27 -46.22
CA TYR A 27 3.90 21.29 -46.65
C TYR A 27 4.23 20.05 -47.49
N GLY A 28 4.62 20.27 -48.76
CA GLY A 28 5.34 19.29 -49.59
C GLY A 28 4.51 18.52 -50.62
N SER A 29 4.37 19.06 -51.83
CA SER A 29 3.86 18.35 -53.00
C SER A 29 4.95 17.42 -53.58
N ASP A 30 4.91 16.12 -53.25
CA ASP A 30 5.32 14.97 -54.11
C ASP A 30 5.37 13.63 -53.35
N LEU A 31 4.55 13.44 -52.32
CA LEU A 31 4.35 12.16 -51.66
C LEU A 31 2.86 12.00 -51.40
N VAL A 32 2.29 10.87 -51.85
CA VAL A 32 0.92 10.36 -51.65
C VAL A 32 0.00 11.33 -50.90
N ASP A 33 -1.01 11.90 -51.59
CA ASP A 33 -2.14 12.57 -50.94
C ASP A 33 -2.82 11.57 -49.99
N SER A 34 -2.31 11.49 -48.77
CA SER A 34 -2.99 10.89 -47.64
C SER A 34 -3.49 12.07 -46.83
N ALA A 35 -4.77 12.43 -46.99
CA ALA A 35 -5.40 13.34 -46.06
C ALA A 35 -5.37 12.67 -44.70
N PHE A 36 -4.61 13.23 -43.76
CA PHE A 36 -4.61 12.79 -42.37
C PHE A 36 -5.21 13.88 -41.49
N ARG A 37 -5.95 13.47 -40.46
CA ARG A 37 -6.56 14.36 -39.46
C ARG A 37 -5.97 14.07 -38.09
N ASN A 38 -5.50 15.09 -37.39
CA ASN A 38 -5.11 14.98 -35.98
C ASN A 38 -6.35 15.21 -35.11
N ILE A 39 -6.69 14.23 -34.28
CA ILE A 39 -7.83 14.30 -33.37
C ILE A 39 -7.31 14.19 -31.95
N ARG A 40 -7.77 15.10 -31.09
CA ARG A 40 -7.55 15.05 -29.65
C ARG A 40 -8.87 14.73 -28.95
N ILE A 41 -8.86 13.68 -28.13
CA ILE A 41 -9.98 13.35 -27.24
C ILE A 41 -9.49 13.31 -25.80
N ASP A 42 -10.22 13.98 -24.90
CA ASP A 42 -9.86 14.09 -23.49
C ASP A 42 -10.73 13.16 -22.60
N THR A 43 -11.57 12.28 -23.15
CA THR A 43 -12.52 11.47 -22.34
C THR A 43 -12.89 10.14 -23.01
N SER A 44 -11.89 9.29 -23.22
CA SER A 44 -12.16 7.87 -23.55
C SER A 44 -12.62 7.13 -22.29
N THR A 45 -13.55 6.18 -22.42
CA THR A 45 -14.05 5.43 -21.26
C THR A 45 -12.96 4.58 -20.63
N VAL A 46 -12.72 4.80 -19.34
CA VAL A 46 -11.87 3.96 -18.49
C VAL A 46 -12.79 3.22 -17.52
N VAL A 47 -12.80 1.89 -17.61
CA VAL A 47 -13.49 1.02 -16.65
C VAL A 47 -12.56 0.77 -15.48
N VAL A 48 -13.06 0.98 -14.28
CA VAL A 48 -12.32 0.91 -13.02
C VAL A 48 -12.87 -0.24 -12.18
N THR A 49 -12.00 -1.18 -11.79
CA THR A 49 -12.36 -2.31 -10.93
C THR A 49 -11.37 -2.42 -9.78
N SER A 50 -11.85 -2.38 -8.54
CA SER A 50 -11.01 -2.59 -7.37
C SER A 50 -10.84 -4.09 -7.12
N VAL A 51 -9.61 -4.56 -6.97
CA VAL A 51 -9.28 -5.98 -6.82
C VAL A 51 -8.51 -6.20 -5.52
N LEU A 52 -8.86 -7.27 -4.81
CA LEU A 52 -8.21 -7.67 -3.56
C LEU A 52 -7.38 -8.94 -3.79
N ILE A 53 -6.09 -8.87 -3.45
CA ILE A 53 -5.24 -10.05 -3.39
C ILE A 53 -5.64 -10.93 -2.19
N ASP A 54 -5.63 -12.25 -2.39
CA ASP A 54 -6.05 -13.22 -1.39
C ASP A 54 -5.23 -13.17 -0.09
N SER A 55 -3.89 -13.09 -0.19
CA SER A 55 -2.98 -13.02 0.96
C SER A 55 -1.75 -12.20 0.59
N LEU A 56 -1.33 -11.32 1.49
CA LEU A 56 -0.18 -10.44 1.28
C LEU A 56 0.97 -10.87 2.19
N GLU A 57 2.15 -11.08 1.65
CA GLU A 57 3.33 -11.45 2.43
C GLU A 57 3.74 -10.30 3.37
N THR A 58 3.85 -10.59 4.67
CA THR A 58 4.25 -9.63 5.69
C THR A 58 5.45 -10.07 6.52
N SER A 59 5.91 -11.33 6.37
CA SER A 59 7.17 -11.80 6.96
C SER A 59 8.39 -11.10 6.36
N GLY A 60 9.43 -10.86 7.15
CA GLY A 60 10.73 -10.45 6.62
C GLY A 60 10.74 -9.04 6.03
N LYS A 61 9.77 -8.18 6.38
CA LYS A 61 9.64 -6.83 5.81
C LYS A 61 10.36 -5.75 6.62
N ASN A 62 11.04 -6.12 7.71
CA ASN A 62 11.78 -5.22 8.59
C ASN A 62 10.94 -4.07 9.16
N VAL A 63 9.63 -4.28 9.29
CA VAL A 63 8.67 -3.28 9.78
C VAL A 63 7.63 -3.91 10.68
N ALA A 64 7.44 -3.32 11.86
CA ALA A 64 6.35 -3.64 12.75
C ALA A 64 5.23 -2.62 12.52
N LEU A 65 4.12 -3.11 11.99
CA LEU A 65 2.92 -2.34 11.71
C LEU A 65 1.95 -2.52 12.87
N VAL A 66 1.60 -1.42 13.55
CA VAL A 66 0.80 -1.51 14.78
C VAL A 66 -0.16 -0.33 14.90
N GLY A 67 -1.43 -0.62 15.16
CA GLY A 67 -2.43 0.41 15.45
C GLY A 67 -3.79 0.09 14.88
N ARG A 68 -4.60 1.13 14.79
CA ARG A 68 -5.94 1.06 14.19
C ARG A 68 -6.24 2.37 13.49
N TYR A 69 -6.81 2.29 12.31
CA TYR A 69 -7.27 3.44 11.54
C TYR A 69 -8.68 3.18 11.04
N LYS A 70 -9.54 4.20 11.17
CA LYS A 70 -10.88 4.18 10.63
C LYS A 70 -10.99 5.19 9.50
N HIS A 71 -11.55 4.75 8.38
CA HIS A 71 -11.82 5.61 7.24
C HIS A 71 -13.22 5.35 6.70
N SER A 72 -13.88 6.44 6.31
CA SER A 72 -15.32 6.45 6.02
C SER A 72 -15.73 5.53 4.87
N LEU A 73 -14.85 5.34 3.87
CA LEU A 73 -15.22 4.64 2.63
C LEU A 73 -14.97 3.13 2.64
N TRP A 74 -14.03 2.66 3.45
CA TRP A 74 -13.60 1.25 3.43
C TRP A 74 -13.49 0.59 4.80
N GLY A 75 -13.80 1.33 5.87
CA GLY A 75 -14.05 0.75 7.18
C GLY A 75 -12.87 0.90 8.13
N VAL A 76 -12.65 -0.12 8.96
CA VAL A 76 -11.66 -0.12 10.02
C VAL A 76 -10.54 -1.10 9.67
N VAL A 77 -9.31 -0.65 9.83
CA VAL A 77 -8.12 -1.48 9.69
C VAL A 77 -7.39 -1.51 11.01
N SER A 78 -7.01 -2.69 11.47
CA SER A 78 -6.17 -2.86 12.66
C SER A 78 -5.00 -3.77 12.34
N SER A 79 -3.86 -3.52 12.96
CA SER A 79 -2.66 -4.30 12.73
C SER A 79 -1.91 -4.60 14.01
N HIS A 80 -1.44 -5.84 14.10
CA HIS A 80 -0.65 -6.40 15.18
C HIS A 80 0.69 -6.87 14.60
N SER A 81 1.76 -6.74 15.38
CA SER A 81 3.09 -7.21 14.94
C SER A 81 3.64 -8.27 15.88
N PHE A 82 4.36 -9.23 15.31
CA PHE A 82 4.96 -10.36 16.01
C PHE A 82 6.46 -10.37 15.76
N ILE A 83 7.24 -10.34 16.85
CA ILE A 83 8.70 -10.22 16.78
C ILE A 83 9.33 -11.32 17.64
N ALA A 84 10.07 -12.23 17.00
CA ALA A 84 10.98 -13.13 17.68
C ALA A 84 12.34 -12.44 17.93
N TYR A 85 13.10 -12.91 18.91
CA TYR A 85 14.39 -12.33 19.28
C TYR A 85 15.49 -13.35 19.20
N GLU A 86 16.66 -12.89 18.76
CA GLU A 86 17.88 -13.68 18.74
C GLU A 86 18.50 -13.79 20.13
N ARG A 87 19.23 -14.88 20.36
CA ARG A 87 19.99 -15.07 21.59
C ARG A 87 21.13 -14.04 21.65
N PRO A 88 21.22 -13.23 22.72
CA PRO A 88 22.30 -12.28 22.87
C PRO A 88 23.60 -12.96 23.30
N SER A 89 24.73 -12.28 23.10
CA SER A 89 26.01 -12.69 23.67
C SER A 89 26.16 -12.12 25.08
N TYR A 90 26.26 -13.00 26.08
CA TYR A 90 26.49 -12.63 27.47
C TYR A 90 27.96 -12.87 27.85
N GLY A 91 28.66 -11.81 28.26
CA GLY A 91 30.10 -11.84 28.52
C GLY A 91 30.53 -11.36 29.90
N THR A 92 29.62 -11.28 30.88
CA THR A 92 30.00 -10.96 32.26
C THR A 92 30.59 -12.18 32.94
N ASP A 93 31.63 -11.98 33.73
CA ASP A 93 32.32 -13.04 34.46
C ASP A 93 31.34 -13.72 35.45
N PRO A 94 31.26 -15.07 35.48
CA PRO A 94 30.40 -15.80 36.41
C PRO A 94 30.67 -15.55 37.91
N ASP A 95 31.85 -15.07 38.28
CA ASP A 95 32.19 -14.78 39.68
C ASP A 95 31.68 -13.39 40.13
N GLU A 96 31.22 -12.54 39.20
CA GLU A 96 30.70 -11.22 39.49
C GLU A 96 29.27 -11.26 40.03
N THR A 97 28.94 -10.42 41.00
CA THR A 97 27.55 -10.28 41.46
C THR A 97 26.81 -9.28 40.60
N VAL A 98 25.78 -9.74 39.89
CA VAL A 98 24.96 -8.91 38.99
C VAL A 98 23.59 -8.59 39.60
N VAL A 99 23.09 -7.38 39.35
CA VAL A 99 21.78 -6.91 39.81
C VAL A 99 21.01 -6.32 38.64
N LEU A 100 19.76 -6.75 38.47
CA LEU A 100 18.87 -6.23 37.43
C LEU A 100 18.46 -4.79 37.73
N ASP A 101 18.50 -3.93 36.71
CA ASP A 101 17.92 -2.59 36.75
C ASP A 101 16.57 -2.53 36.04
N SER A 102 16.51 -3.03 34.80
CA SER A 102 15.27 -3.10 34.03
C SER A 102 15.39 -3.97 32.77
N LEU A 103 14.24 -4.40 32.25
CA LEU A 103 14.09 -4.92 30.90
C LEU A 103 13.18 -3.98 30.11
N VAL A 104 13.64 -3.50 28.96
CA VAL A 104 12.95 -2.50 28.14
C VAL A 104 12.81 -3.00 26.72
N LEU A 105 11.60 -2.95 26.17
CA LEU A 105 11.36 -3.03 24.73
C LEU A 105 11.52 -1.63 24.13
N SER A 106 12.47 -1.48 23.21
CA SER A 106 12.78 -0.21 22.53
C SER A 106 12.38 -0.28 21.07
N LEU A 107 11.44 0.56 20.65
CA LEU A 107 10.87 0.59 19.30
C LEU A 107 11.13 1.95 18.63
N ALA A 108 11.89 1.95 17.54
CA ALA A 108 12.17 3.13 16.75
C ALA A 108 11.05 3.34 15.72
N PHE A 109 10.49 4.54 15.69
CA PHE A 109 9.56 4.92 14.63
C PHE A 109 10.29 5.00 13.30
N ASP A 110 9.67 4.45 12.27
CA ASP A 110 10.14 4.55 10.88
C ASP A 110 9.80 5.93 10.26
N GLY A 111 8.82 6.62 10.83
CA GLY A 111 8.33 7.92 10.35
C GLY A 111 7.05 7.83 9.52
N ARG A 112 6.75 6.66 8.97
CA ARG A 112 5.50 6.35 8.25
C ARG A 112 4.35 6.08 9.24
N PHE A 113 3.17 6.63 8.92
CA PHE A 113 1.94 6.46 9.69
C PHE A 113 0.71 6.86 8.86
N VAL A 114 -0.47 6.48 9.32
CA VAL A 114 -1.77 7.00 8.85
C VAL A 114 -2.69 7.23 10.06
N GLY A 115 -3.44 8.32 10.06
CA GLY A 115 -4.43 8.65 11.11
C GLY A 115 -3.95 9.68 12.13
N ASP A 116 -4.80 9.99 13.10
CA ASP A 116 -4.61 11.13 14.00
C ASP A 116 -3.61 10.81 15.13
N THR A 117 -2.34 11.17 14.91
CA THR A 117 -1.26 11.04 15.89
C THR A 117 -1.32 12.07 17.03
N THR A 118 -2.29 12.99 17.01
CA THR A 118 -2.48 13.94 18.10
C THR A 118 -3.20 13.33 19.31
N LEU A 119 -3.88 12.20 19.10
CA LEU A 119 -4.58 11.43 20.12
C LEU A 119 -3.63 10.46 20.83
N GLN A 120 -4.03 10.02 22.02
CA GLN A 120 -3.28 9.02 22.78
C GLN A 120 -3.54 7.64 22.18
N GLN A 121 -2.48 6.86 21.97
CA GLN A 121 -2.53 5.47 21.55
C GLN A 121 -2.05 4.58 22.70
N THR A 122 -2.68 3.41 22.84
CA THR A 122 -2.30 2.40 23.82
C THR A 122 -1.86 1.14 23.11
N LEU A 123 -0.69 0.60 23.48
CA LEU A 123 -0.19 -0.68 23.01
C LEU A 123 -0.04 -1.65 24.19
N SER A 124 -0.37 -2.90 23.96
CA SER A 124 -0.18 -4.01 24.89
C SER A 124 0.85 -4.97 24.32
N ILE A 125 1.83 -5.33 25.14
CA ILE A 125 2.90 -6.27 24.79
C ILE A 125 2.58 -7.61 25.42
N TYR A 126 2.46 -8.65 24.62
CA TYR A 126 2.19 -10.01 25.07
C TYR A 126 3.38 -10.92 24.79
N GLN A 127 3.62 -11.90 25.67
CA GLN A 127 4.63 -12.94 25.44
C GLN A 127 4.07 -14.00 24.48
N LEU A 128 4.85 -14.40 23.47
CA LEU A 128 4.45 -15.49 22.59
C LEU A 128 4.49 -16.84 23.30
N THR A 129 3.46 -17.67 23.09
CA THR A 129 3.39 -19.04 23.60
C THR A 129 3.83 -20.08 22.57
N GLU A 130 3.85 -19.69 21.30
CA GLU A 130 4.28 -20.51 20.16
C GLU A 130 5.41 -19.81 19.39
N LYS A 131 6.30 -20.61 18.78
CA LYS A 131 7.39 -20.08 17.95
C LYS A 131 6.79 -19.51 16.67
N ILE A 132 7.40 -18.45 16.16
CA ILE A 132 7.10 -17.98 14.81
C ILE A 132 7.77 -18.94 13.83
N VAL A 133 6.96 -19.64 13.02
CA VAL A 133 7.43 -20.59 12.01
C VAL A 133 6.81 -20.19 10.68
N LEU A 134 7.64 -20.00 9.66
CA LEU A 134 7.20 -19.71 8.31
C LEU A 134 6.43 -20.90 7.72
N ASN A 135 5.49 -20.65 6.81
CA ASN A 135 4.81 -21.73 6.09
C ASN A 135 5.79 -22.49 5.18
N ASP A 136 5.37 -23.63 4.62
CA ASP A 136 6.19 -24.46 3.73
C ASP A 136 6.77 -23.73 2.52
N ASN A 137 6.11 -22.64 2.09
CA ASN A 137 6.57 -21.79 0.99
C ASN A 137 7.54 -20.69 1.41
N GLY A 138 7.90 -20.62 2.70
CA GLY A 138 8.84 -19.64 3.25
C GLY A 138 8.24 -18.31 3.67
N TYR A 139 6.91 -18.17 3.74
CA TYR A 139 6.25 -16.89 3.99
C TYR A 139 5.18 -16.93 5.07
N LEU A 140 5.01 -15.82 5.80
CA LEU A 140 3.81 -15.51 6.56
C LEU A 140 3.08 -14.32 5.92
N TYR A 141 1.77 -14.32 6.09
CA TYR A 141 0.86 -13.41 5.41
C TYR A 141 0.15 -12.47 6.40
N ASN A 142 -0.46 -11.42 5.88
CA ASN A 142 -1.26 -10.46 6.65
C ASN A 142 -2.42 -11.09 7.43
N ASN A 143 -2.89 -12.29 7.06
CA ASN A 143 -3.91 -13.05 7.79
C ASN A 143 -3.32 -14.14 8.72
N SER A 144 -2.00 -14.30 8.78
CA SER A 144 -1.32 -15.27 9.66
C SER A 144 -1.32 -14.79 11.11
N SER A 145 -1.27 -15.71 12.08
CA SER A 145 -1.25 -15.35 13.50
C SER A 145 -0.48 -16.40 14.31
N VAL A 146 0.04 -16.00 15.47
CA VAL A 146 0.77 -16.85 16.41
C VAL A 146 0.18 -16.65 17.81
N SER A 147 0.02 -17.72 18.58
CA SER A 147 -0.57 -17.64 19.91
C SER A 147 0.32 -16.88 20.90
N TYR A 148 -0.31 -16.07 21.75
CA TYR A 148 0.35 -15.32 22.83
C TYR A 148 -0.42 -15.46 24.14
N ALA A 149 0.26 -15.15 25.25
CA ALA A 149 -0.29 -15.26 26.59
C ALA A 149 -1.51 -14.33 26.76
N PRO A 150 -2.54 -14.74 27.53
CA PRO A 150 -3.73 -13.91 27.73
C PRO A 150 -3.46 -12.65 28.57
N GLU A 151 -2.41 -12.66 29.39
CA GLU A 151 -2.00 -11.51 30.20
C GLU A 151 -0.88 -10.74 29.49
N ALA A 152 -1.04 -9.43 29.38
CA ALA A 152 -0.01 -8.56 28.82
C ALA A 152 1.19 -8.48 29.78
N LEU A 153 2.40 -8.56 29.23
CA LEU A 153 3.64 -8.23 29.93
C LEU A 153 3.64 -6.77 30.35
N ALA A 154 3.21 -5.89 29.45
CA ALA A 154 3.16 -4.45 29.69
C ALA A 154 2.06 -3.81 28.86
N VAL A 155 1.54 -2.68 29.36
CA VAL A 155 0.63 -1.80 28.63
C VAL A 155 1.24 -0.40 28.68
N CYS A 156 1.41 0.23 27.52
CA CYS A 156 1.94 1.58 27.42
C CYS A 156 0.94 2.48 26.68
N SER A 157 0.74 3.69 27.21
CA SER A 157 -0.09 4.71 26.57
C SER A 157 0.76 5.93 26.30
N PHE A 158 0.79 6.39 25.05
CA PHE A 158 1.64 7.48 24.61
C PHE A 158 0.95 8.31 23.52
N LYS A 159 1.49 9.49 23.24
CA LYS A 159 1.08 10.30 22.09
C LYS A 159 2.07 10.06 20.95
N PRO A 160 1.66 9.47 19.82
CA PRO A 160 2.60 9.12 18.76
C PRO A 160 3.35 10.33 18.20
N LYS A 161 4.66 10.18 18.00
CA LYS A 161 5.52 11.17 17.35
C LYS A 161 6.41 10.50 16.30
N PRO A 162 5.83 9.96 15.21
CA PRO A 162 6.56 9.12 14.27
C PRO A 162 7.75 9.83 13.62
N LYS A 163 7.67 11.15 13.41
CA LYS A 163 8.75 11.99 12.85
C LYS A 163 9.63 12.66 13.93
N GLY A 164 9.48 12.27 15.19
CA GLY A 164 10.14 12.91 16.34
C GLY A 164 11.56 12.40 16.62
N GLY A 165 11.94 11.23 16.09
CA GLY A 165 13.26 10.61 16.28
C GLY A 165 13.46 9.90 17.63
N GLU A 166 12.59 10.14 18.62
CA GLU A 166 12.60 9.43 19.91
C GLU A 166 12.03 8.01 19.75
N LYS A 167 12.66 7.01 20.38
CA LYS A 167 12.14 5.65 20.44
C LYS A 167 10.98 5.55 21.45
N LEU A 168 10.03 4.67 21.19
CA LEU A 168 9.06 4.23 22.19
C LEU A 168 9.71 3.17 23.07
N GLU A 169 9.86 3.48 24.36
CA GLU A 169 10.43 2.57 25.35
C GLU A 169 9.34 2.04 26.28
N VAL A 170 9.22 0.72 26.37
CA VAL A 170 8.22 0.03 27.18
C VAL A 170 8.94 -0.86 28.19
N ARG A 171 8.88 -0.48 29.47
CA ARG A 171 9.42 -1.32 30.56
C ARG A 171 8.57 -2.59 30.71
N LEU A 172 9.23 -3.73 30.66
CA LEU A 172 8.64 -5.05 30.88
C LEU A 172 8.77 -5.46 32.37
N PRO A 173 8.06 -6.51 32.82
CA PRO A 173 8.08 -6.93 34.21
C PRO A 173 9.49 -7.32 34.68
N ASP A 174 9.91 -6.80 35.83
CA ASP A 174 11.21 -7.11 36.43
C ASP A 174 11.38 -8.61 36.70
N ALA A 175 10.29 -9.35 36.91
CA ALA A 175 10.33 -10.82 37.06
C ALA A 175 10.87 -11.52 35.79
N LEU A 176 10.47 -11.05 34.60
CA LEU A 176 10.99 -11.57 33.33
C LEU A 176 12.45 -11.18 33.13
N GLY A 177 12.79 -9.91 33.40
CA GLY A 177 14.18 -9.43 33.34
C GLY A 177 15.10 -10.20 34.30
N GLN A 178 14.63 -10.49 35.50
CA GLN A 178 15.40 -11.22 36.51
C GLN A 178 15.60 -12.68 36.11
N ASP A 179 14.57 -13.35 35.59
CA ASP A 179 14.69 -14.73 35.09
C ASP A 179 15.70 -14.81 33.93
N LEU A 180 15.61 -13.87 32.97
CA LEU A 180 16.60 -13.75 31.89
C LEU A 180 18.02 -13.56 32.42
N LEU A 181 18.26 -12.52 33.24
CA LEU A 181 19.58 -12.20 33.76
C LEU A 181 20.17 -13.38 34.55
N SER A 182 19.39 -13.97 35.45
CA SER A 182 19.83 -15.10 36.28
C SER A 182 20.19 -16.31 35.42
N ARG A 183 19.42 -16.63 34.38
CA ARG A 183 19.71 -17.77 33.48
C ARG A 183 20.96 -17.54 32.65
N PHE A 184 21.14 -16.35 32.07
CA PHE A 184 22.34 -16.02 31.30
C PHE A 184 23.59 -16.05 32.18
N HIS A 185 23.52 -15.45 33.36
CA HIS A 185 24.63 -15.41 34.30
C HIS A 185 25.00 -16.81 34.83
N ALA A 186 24.00 -17.66 35.11
CA ALA A 186 24.20 -19.05 35.52
C ALA A 186 24.54 -20.02 34.36
N GLN A 187 24.61 -19.54 33.11
CA GLN A 187 24.80 -20.36 31.92
C GLN A 187 23.78 -21.52 31.81
N ASP A 188 22.51 -21.24 32.14
CA ASP A 188 21.43 -22.22 32.12
C ASP A 188 21.23 -22.79 30.70
N GLN A 189 20.98 -24.10 30.61
CA GLN A 189 20.73 -24.78 29.34
C GLN A 189 19.51 -24.21 28.58
N ALA A 190 18.53 -23.62 29.27
CA ALA A 190 17.36 -23.00 28.64
C ALA A 190 17.71 -21.79 27.77
N VAL A 191 18.80 -21.08 28.08
CA VAL A 191 19.30 -19.92 27.30
C VAL A 191 20.50 -20.28 26.42
N SER A 192 20.71 -21.56 26.13
CA SER A 192 21.71 -22.00 25.15
C SER A 192 21.29 -21.61 23.73
N GLU A 193 22.24 -21.63 22.78
CA GLU A 193 21.98 -21.32 21.37
C GLU A 193 20.85 -22.17 20.78
N GLU A 194 20.80 -23.46 21.13
CA GLU A 194 19.80 -24.40 20.60
C GLU A 194 18.41 -24.27 21.23
N ARG A 195 18.29 -23.64 22.41
CA ARG A 195 17.05 -23.66 23.22
C ARG A 195 16.47 -22.30 23.53
N PHE A 196 17.19 -21.22 23.26
CA PHE A 196 16.75 -19.88 23.60
C PHE A 196 15.37 -19.56 22.98
N GLU A 197 15.17 -19.90 21.72
CA GLU A 197 13.88 -19.67 21.04
C GLU A 197 12.73 -20.50 21.62
N ASP A 198 13.00 -21.63 22.29
CA ASP A 198 11.96 -22.38 23.01
C ASP A 198 11.61 -21.74 24.35
N TYR A 199 12.60 -21.16 25.01
CA TYR A 199 12.45 -20.46 26.28
C TYR A 199 11.76 -19.10 26.11
N PHE A 200 12.27 -18.25 25.22
CA PHE A 200 11.72 -16.93 24.92
C PHE A 200 11.40 -16.83 23.43
N LYS A 201 10.13 -17.08 23.10
CA LYS A 201 9.64 -17.19 21.71
C LYS A 201 9.44 -15.84 21.01
N GLY A 202 9.42 -14.75 21.76
CA GLY A 202 9.21 -13.40 21.26
C GLY A 202 8.05 -12.67 21.92
N VAL A 203 7.63 -11.57 21.30
CA VAL A 203 6.52 -10.74 21.74
C VAL A 203 5.51 -10.47 20.62
N ALA A 204 4.24 -10.31 20.98
CA ALA A 204 3.22 -9.70 20.15
C ALA A 204 2.96 -8.26 20.64
N ILE A 205 2.89 -7.32 19.69
CA ILE A 205 2.57 -5.92 19.94
C ILE A 205 1.16 -5.67 19.39
N VAL A 206 0.22 -5.41 20.30
CA VAL A 206 -1.20 -5.33 19.99
C VAL A 206 -1.74 -3.96 20.41
N PRO A 207 -2.37 -3.20 19.52
CA PRO A 207 -2.99 -1.93 19.86
C PRO A 207 -4.30 -2.13 20.61
N ASP A 208 -4.64 -1.19 21.48
CA ASP A 208 -6.00 -1.08 21.99
C ASP A 208 -6.94 -0.60 20.86
N LEU A 209 -7.93 -1.41 20.53
CA LEU A 209 -8.86 -1.11 19.43
C LEU A 209 -9.87 -0.01 19.78
N ALA A 210 -10.08 0.29 21.05
CA ALA A 210 -11.04 1.32 21.48
C ALA A 210 -10.45 2.74 21.46
N GLY A 211 -9.17 2.89 21.81
CA GLY A 211 -8.50 4.18 21.90
C GLY A 211 -7.55 4.54 20.75
N SER A 212 -7.29 3.64 19.81
CA SER A 212 -6.32 3.88 18.72
C SER A 212 -6.99 4.40 17.44
N GLU A 213 -6.53 5.57 16.98
CA GLU A 213 -6.98 6.24 15.75
C GLU A 213 -5.83 6.52 14.75
N SER A 214 -4.66 5.92 15.01
CA SER A 214 -3.52 5.89 14.09
C SER A 214 -2.93 4.50 13.94
N LEU A 215 -2.42 4.23 12.73
CA LEU A 215 -1.54 3.12 12.39
C LEU A 215 -0.11 3.64 12.29
N LEU A 216 0.80 3.00 13.00
CA LEU A 216 2.20 3.39 13.13
C LEU A 216 3.09 2.31 12.52
N THR A 217 4.20 2.75 11.94
CA THR A 217 5.27 1.88 11.47
C THR A 217 6.50 2.05 12.35
N PHE A 218 6.99 0.94 12.90
CA PHE A 218 8.26 0.86 13.60
C PHE A 218 9.26 0.08 12.76
N THR A 219 10.52 0.52 12.74
CA THR A 219 11.59 -0.20 12.04
C THR A 219 12.00 -1.42 12.85
N VAL A 220 12.06 -2.59 12.21
CA VAL A 220 12.57 -3.83 12.81
C VAL A 220 13.92 -4.13 12.21
N ALA A 221 14.95 -3.78 12.96
CA ALA A 221 16.36 -4.06 12.69
C ALA A 221 17.13 -3.88 14.00
N ASP A 222 18.28 -4.54 14.17
CA ASP A 222 19.24 -4.43 15.29
C ASP A 222 18.69 -3.65 16.52
N SER A 223 19.14 -2.41 16.72
CA SER A 223 18.76 -1.57 17.86
C SER A 223 17.39 -0.89 17.76
N SER A 224 16.67 -1.07 16.65
CA SER A 224 15.41 -0.36 16.33
C SER A 224 14.16 -1.07 16.84
N ALA A 225 14.22 -2.36 17.14
CA ALA A 225 13.12 -3.09 17.78
C ALA A 225 13.62 -4.08 18.85
N ALA A 226 14.65 -3.69 19.61
CA ALA A 226 15.39 -4.55 20.53
C ALA A 226 14.72 -4.67 21.90
N LEU A 227 14.97 -5.79 22.59
CA LEU A 227 14.86 -5.85 24.05
C LEU A 227 16.23 -5.53 24.64
N VAL A 228 16.27 -4.60 25.59
CA VAL A 228 17.48 -4.18 26.29
C VAL A 228 17.32 -4.51 27.75
N LEU A 229 18.18 -5.40 28.25
CA LEU A 229 18.26 -5.73 29.66
C LEU A 229 19.40 -4.92 30.27
N HIS A 230 19.05 -3.98 31.13
CA HIS A 230 19.98 -3.16 31.90
C HIS A 230 20.24 -3.82 33.25
N TYR A 231 21.51 -3.92 33.61
CA TYR A 231 21.96 -4.47 34.88
C TYR A 231 23.29 -3.83 35.28
N HIS A 232 23.65 -3.93 36.55
CA HIS A 232 24.95 -3.45 37.04
C HIS A 232 25.68 -4.53 37.83
N LEU A 233 26.99 -4.36 37.92
CA LEU A 233 27.84 -5.13 38.83
C LEU A 233 27.71 -4.54 40.23
N SER A 234 27.63 -5.38 41.26
CA SER A 234 27.65 -4.95 42.67
C SER A 234 29.07 -4.61 43.17
N ASP A 235 29.89 -4.02 42.30
CA ASP A 235 31.23 -3.52 42.63
C ASP A 235 31.15 -2.11 43.29
N GLU A 236 32.30 -1.55 43.68
CA GLU A 236 32.34 -0.24 44.33
C GLU A 236 31.84 0.92 43.44
N LEU A 237 31.86 0.72 42.11
CA LEU A 237 31.51 1.75 41.12
C LEU A 237 30.09 1.57 40.55
N SER A 238 29.39 0.48 40.90
CA SER A 238 28.11 0.10 40.32
C SER A 238 28.16 0.10 38.79
N THR A 239 29.13 -0.62 38.21
CA THR A 239 29.38 -0.60 36.76
C THR A 239 28.15 -1.04 35.96
N GLU A 240 27.57 -0.12 35.18
CA GLU A 240 26.42 -0.37 34.29
C GLU A 240 26.79 -1.27 33.11
N LYS A 241 25.86 -2.16 32.75
CA LYS A 241 25.95 -3.11 31.65
C LYS A 241 24.61 -3.26 30.94
N GLU A 242 24.67 -3.68 29.69
CA GLU A 242 23.50 -3.94 28.86
C GLU A 242 23.64 -5.28 28.15
N LEU A 243 22.52 -5.99 28.02
CA LEU A 243 22.39 -7.17 27.19
C LEU A 243 21.30 -6.93 26.15
N TRP A 244 21.70 -6.92 24.88
CA TRP A 244 20.85 -6.57 23.74
C TRP A 244 20.33 -7.82 23.03
N PHE A 245 19.02 -8.01 23.04
CA PHE A 245 18.34 -9.02 22.24
C PHE A 245 17.85 -8.36 20.96
N PHE A 246 18.47 -8.70 19.84
CA PHE A 246 18.10 -8.18 18.54
C PHE A 246 16.90 -8.93 17.96
N PRO A 247 16.02 -8.26 17.18
CA PRO A 247 14.89 -8.93 16.57
C PRO A 247 15.36 -9.88 15.47
N ASN A 248 14.74 -11.06 15.37
CA ASN A 248 14.88 -11.93 14.21
C ASN A 248 14.08 -11.30 13.05
N THR A 249 14.78 -10.66 12.12
CA THR A 249 14.17 -9.93 11.01
C THR A 249 13.50 -10.84 9.99
N ASP A 250 14.02 -12.06 9.80
CA ASP A 250 13.54 -13.01 8.78
C ASP A 250 12.13 -13.52 9.07
N THR A 251 11.80 -13.68 10.35
CA THR A 251 10.52 -14.25 10.78
C THR A 251 9.52 -13.22 11.28
N GLN A 252 9.96 -11.98 11.57
CA GLN A 252 9.05 -10.91 11.97
C GLN A 252 7.95 -10.73 10.92
N PHE A 253 6.70 -10.65 11.37
CA PHE A 253 5.56 -10.45 10.47
C PHE A 253 4.45 -9.59 11.09
N ASN A 254 3.50 -9.18 10.26
CA ASN A 254 2.35 -8.37 10.66
C ASN A 254 1.04 -9.05 10.33
N HIS A 255 0.13 -9.09 11.29
CA HIS A 255 -1.28 -9.41 11.08
C HIS A 255 -2.06 -8.13 10.82
N ILE A 256 -2.98 -8.16 9.87
CA ILE A 256 -3.81 -7.01 9.48
C ILE A 256 -5.24 -7.48 9.27
N ASP A 257 -6.15 -6.92 10.06
CA ASP A 257 -7.58 -7.13 9.95
C ASP A 257 -8.23 -5.98 9.18
N HIS A 258 -9.25 -6.31 8.36
CA HIS A 258 -10.05 -5.35 7.62
C HIS A 258 -11.54 -5.55 7.90
N ASP A 259 -12.08 -4.73 8.81
CA ASP A 259 -13.52 -4.67 9.06
C ASP A 259 -14.18 -3.69 8.10
N ARG A 260 -14.91 -4.23 7.12
CA ARG A 260 -15.63 -3.48 6.09
C ARG A 260 -17.04 -3.10 6.51
N SER A 261 -17.47 -3.42 7.73
CA SER A 261 -18.83 -3.18 8.18
C SER A 261 -19.22 -1.70 8.05
N GLY A 262 -20.44 -1.46 7.57
CA GLY A 262 -20.94 -0.09 7.34
C GLY A 262 -20.37 0.61 6.10
N THR A 263 -19.71 -0.11 5.20
CA THR A 263 -19.22 0.41 3.91
C THR A 263 -19.81 -0.32 2.72
N ASP A 264 -19.63 0.23 1.52
CA ASP A 264 -20.06 -0.40 0.26
C ASP A 264 -19.34 -1.75 0.00
N MET A 265 -18.20 -1.98 0.66
CA MET A 265 -17.43 -3.23 0.56
C MET A 265 -17.94 -4.35 1.48
N ALA A 266 -18.90 -4.07 2.37
CA ALA A 266 -19.32 -5.01 3.42
C ALA A 266 -19.91 -6.33 2.90
N GLY A 267 -20.55 -6.29 1.72
CA GLY A 267 -21.23 -7.45 1.11
C GLY A 267 -20.28 -8.40 0.37
N TYR A 268 -19.04 -8.01 0.17
CA TYR A 268 -18.07 -8.76 -0.64
C TYR A 268 -17.29 -9.77 0.19
N PRO A 269 -16.86 -10.91 -0.41
CA PRO A 269 -16.06 -11.89 0.30
C PRO A 269 -14.70 -11.31 0.73
N MET A 270 -13.93 -12.07 1.52
CA MET A 270 -12.60 -11.65 1.97
C MET A 270 -11.47 -12.12 1.04
N LYS A 271 -11.78 -12.89 -0.01
CA LYS A 271 -10.80 -13.54 -0.90
C LYS A 271 -11.29 -13.50 -2.35
N GLY A 272 -10.37 -13.26 -3.29
CA GLY A 272 -10.65 -13.29 -4.73
C GLY A 272 -11.74 -12.30 -5.15
N VAL A 273 -11.68 -11.07 -4.62
CA VAL A 273 -12.72 -10.06 -4.79
C VAL A 273 -12.35 -9.13 -5.93
N GLU A 274 -13.31 -8.92 -6.83
CA GLU A 274 -13.29 -7.83 -7.80
C GLU A 274 -14.58 -7.02 -7.64
N ILE A 275 -14.45 -5.71 -7.46
CA ILE A 275 -15.58 -4.80 -7.26
C ILE A 275 -15.55 -3.73 -8.35
N PRO A 276 -16.53 -3.71 -9.27
CA PRO A 276 -16.69 -2.61 -10.21
C PRO A 276 -16.89 -1.28 -9.47
N SER A 277 -16.29 -0.21 -9.96
CA SER A 277 -16.39 1.12 -9.34
C SER A 277 -17.83 1.61 -9.15
N ALA A 278 -18.76 1.21 -10.02
CA ALA A 278 -20.19 1.51 -9.90
C ALA A 278 -20.81 0.98 -8.59
N GLU A 279 -20.25 -0.07 -8.00
CA GLU A 279 -20.68 -0.64 -6.72
C GLU A 279 -19.95 -0.03 -5.52
N LEU A 280 -18.92 0.80 -5.75
CA LEU A 280 -18.18 1.57 -4.74
C LEU A 280 -18.49 3.08 -4.81
N GLY A 281 -19.65 3.43 -5.36
CA GLY A 281 -20.05 4.82 -5.53
C GLY A 281 -19.15 5.59 -6.48
N ASN A 282 -18.77 4.96 -7.59
CA ASN A 282 -17.95 5.51 -8.68
C ASN A 282 -16.48 5.73 -8.30
N ARG A 283 -15.89 4.80 -7.52
CA ARG A 283 -14.54 4.91 -6.96
C ARG A 283 -13.63 3.75 -7.30
N GLY A 284 -12.35 4.06 -7.49
CA GLY A 284 -11.23 3.12 -7.39
C GLY A 284 -10.49 3.28 -6.07
N VAL A 285 -9.93 2.17 -5.55
CA VAL A 285 -9.20 2.16 -4.28
C VAL A 285 -7.86 1.43 -4.37
N LEU A 286 -6.88 1.93 -3.62
CA LEU A 286 -5.61 1.27 -3.34
C LEU A 286 -5.36 1.26 -1.83
N PHE A 287 -4.92 0.14 -1.27
CA PHE A 287 -4.51 0.03 0.13
C PHE A 287 -3.29 -0.88 0.30
N GLY A 288 -2.16 -0.31 0.74
CA GLY A 288 -1.01 -1.06 1.22
C GLY A 288 -1.34 -1.85 2.49
N GLY A 289 -0.72 -3.01 2.68
CA GLY A 289 -0.96 -3.91 3.81
C GLY A 289 -2.22 -4.77 3.67
N LEU A 290 -3.28 -4.26 3.04
CA LEU A 290 -4.49 -5.05 2.76
C LEU A 290 -4.51 -5.72 1.38
N GLY A 291 -3.69 -5.23 0.44
CA GLY A 291 -3.60 -5.83 -0.89
C GLY A 291 -4.69 -5.38 -1.87
N TRP A 292 -5.30 -4.21 -1.63
CA TRP A 292 -6.20 -3.60 -2.61
C TRP A 292 -5.41 -2.90 -3.70
N TYR A 293 -5.70 -3.25 -4.95
CA TYR A 293 -5.23 -2.54 -6.13
C TYR A 293 -6.38 -2.23 -7.08
N THR A 294 -6.14 -1.44 -8.12
CA THR A 294 -7.19 -1.10 -9.10
C THR A 294 -6.79 -1.53 -10.50
N ARG A 295 -7.67 -2.28 -11.18
CA ARG A 295 -7.59 -2.60 -12.60
C ARG A 295 -8.26 -1.50 -13.43
N LEU A 296 -7.60 -1.09 -14.50
CA LEU A 296 -8.06 -0.11 -15.48
C LEU A 296 -8.17 -0.77 -16.86
N GLU A 297 -9.34 -0.64 -17.47
CA GLU A 297 -9.64 -1.23 -18.78
C GLU A 297 -10.15 -0.17 -19.75
N PHE A 298 -9.83 -0.32 -21.04
CA PHE A 298 -10.14 0.65 -22.09
C PHE A 298 -11.07 0.01 -23.14
N PRO A 299 -12.35 -0.25 -22.81
CA PRO A 299 -13.22 -1.11 -23.61
C PRO A 299 -13.50 -0.58 -25.03
N TYR A 300 -13.37 0.73 -25.24
CA TYR A 300 -13.72 1.38 -26.51
C TYR A 300 -12.50 1.82 -27.33
N LEU A 301 -11.28 1.43 -26.97
CA LEU A 301 -10.07 1.80 -27.71
C LEU A 301 -10.16 1.39 -29.19
N ASN A 302 -10.62 0.18 -29.48
CA ASN A 302 -10.76 -0.33 -30.85
C ASN A 302 -11.83 0.41 -31.68
N ASN A 303 -12.71 1.20 -31.06
CA ASN A 303 -13.64 2.04 -31.83
C ASN A 303 -12.91 3.14 -32.60
N LEU A 304 -11.69 3.51 -32.21
CA LEU A 304 -10.86 4.46 -32.95
C LEU A 304 -10.58 3.96 -34.36
N MET A 305 -10.41 2.65 -34.55
CA MET A 305 -10.16 2.05 -35.87
C MET A 305 -11.31 2.23 -36.85
N GLN A 306 -12.51 2.60 -36.38
CA GLN A 306 -13.67 2.88 -37.23
C GLN A 306 -13.66 4.31 -37.80
N GLN A 307 -12.72 5.17 -37.37
CA GLN A 307 -12.68 6.58 -37.78
C GLN A 307 -12.08 6.80 -39.19
N GLY A 308 -11.33 5.83 -39.72
CA GLY A 308 -10.71 5.91 -41.05
C GLY A 308 -10.06 4.60 -41.45
N THR A 309 -9.31 4.62 -42.56
CA THR A 309 -8.68 3.43 -43.14
C THR A 309 -7.48 2.97 -42.32
N GLN A 310 -6.76 3.91 -41.70
CA GLN A 310 -5.70 3.63 -40.74
C GLN A 310 -5.76 4.66 -39.62
N VAL A 311 -5.50 4.21 -38.40
CA VAL A 311 -5.42 5.07 -37.20
C VAL A 311 -4.12 4.80 -36.47
N GLU A 312 -3.45 5.86 -36.06
CA GLU A 312 -2.18 5.80 -35.32
C GLU A 312 -2.26 6.70 -34.10
N ILE A 313 -2.00 6.16 -32.91
CA ILE A 313 -1.99 6.92 -31.65
C ILE A 313 -0.64 7.62 -31.55
N GLU A 314 -0.65 8.95 -31.46
CA GLU A 314 0.56 9.76 -31.30
C GLU A 314 0.96 9.96 -29.85
N SER A 315 -0.03 10.14 -28.96
CA SER A 315 0.21 10.25 -27.52
C SER A 315 -1.01 9.81 -26.72
N ALA A 316 -0.75 9.27 -25.52
CA ALA A 316 -1.77 8.88 -24.57
C ALA A 316 -1.33 9.23 -23.14
N LEU A 317 -2.02 10.18 -22.51
CA LEU A 317 -1.78 10.60 -21.14
C LEU A 317 -2.93 10.18 -20.25
N LEU A 318 -2.67 9.24 -19.33
CA LEU A 318 -3.63 8.83 -18.31
C LEU A 318 -3.44 9.70 -17.06
N LYS A 319 -4.54 10.28 -16.56
CA LYS A 319 -4.58 11.10 -15.35
C LYS A 319 -5.53 10.48 -14.32
N ILE A 320 -5.06 10.36 -13.08
CA ILE A 320 -5.81 9.84 -11.95
C ILE A 320 -5.89 10.92 -10.88
N TYR A 321 -7.11 11.32 -10.54
CA TYR A 321 -7.39 12.41 -9.61
C TYR A 321 -7.84 11.85 -8.27
N PRO A 322 -7.07 12.03 -7.19
CA PRO A 322 -7.49 11.64 -5.86
C PRO A 322 -8.82 12.30 -5.47
N GLU A 323 -9.69 11.57 -4.78
CA GLU A 323 -10.95 12.12 -4.30
C GLU A 323 -10.68 13.11 -3.15
N GLN A 324 -11.22 14.32 -3.25
CA GLN A 324 -11.05 15.31 -2.20
C GLN A 324 -11.72 14.85 -0.89
N GLY A 325 -11.03 15.10 0.23
CA GLY A 325 -11.51 14.72 1.56
C GLY A 325 -11.18 13.29 1.97
N THR A 326 -10.57 12.48 1.09
CA THR A 326 -10.06 11.15 1.46
C THR A 326 -8.58 11.17 1.85
N TYR A 327 -7.89 12.30 1.67
CA TYR A 327 -6.50 12.52 2.06
C TYR A 327 -6.36 13.78 2.91
N SER A 328 -5.31 13.84 3.73
CA SER A 328 -5.02 14.94 4.67
C SER A 328 -3.54 14.96 5.07
N ASP A 329 -3.12 15.91 5.91
CA ASP A 329 -1.76 15.96 6.48
C ASP A 329 -1.38 14.69 7.26
N TYR A 330 -2.37 13.94 7.74
CA TYR A 330 -2.21 12.70 8.50
C TYR A 330 -2.61 11.44 7.71
N ASN A 331 -3.04 11.63 6.46
CA ASN A 331 -3.29 10.57 5.48
C ASN A 331 -2.81 11.08 4.11
N THR A 332 -1.50 11.16 3.95
CA THR A 332 -0.88 11.84 2.82
C THR A 332 -1.00 11.02 1.55
N LEU A 333 -1.08 11.72 0.42
CA LEU A 333 -1.03 11.08 -0.89
C LEU A 333 0.31 10.35 -1.10
N PRO A 334 0.31 9.17 -1.73
CA PRO A 334 1.54 8.49 -2.12
C PRO A 334 2.40 9.34 -3.07
N ASP A 335 3.71 9.37 -2.88
CA ASP A 335 4.61 10.11 -3.78
C ASP A 335 4.71 9.48 -5.19
N SER A 336 4.29 8.23 -5.33
CA SER A 336 4.33 7.47 -6.57
C SER A 336 3.29 6.39 -6.64
N LEU A 337 2.83 6.15 -7.86
CA LEU A 337 2.02 5.02 -8.25
C LEU A 337 2.68 4.32 -9.44
N TYR A 338 2.32 3.07 -9.69
CA TYR A 338 2.87 2.26 -10.78
C TYR A 338 1.75 1.61 -11.57
N LEU A 339 2.02 1.37 -12.86
CA LEU A 339 1.12 0.66 -13.76
C LEU A 339 1.83 -0.61 -14.24
N TYR A 340 1.24 -1.76 -13.94
CA TYR A 340 1.65 -3.04 -14.50
C TYR A 340 0.68 -3.49 -15.59
N ILE A 341 1.19 -4.15 -16.61
CA ILE A 341 0.40 -4.73 -17.70
C ILE A 341 0.04 -6.15 -17.28
N ALA A 342 -1.25 -6.48 -17.35
CA ALA A 342 -1.72 -7.81 -17.03
C ALA A 342 -2.62 -8.38 -18.13
N ASP A 343 -2.58 -9.70 -18.28
CA ASP A 343 -3.40 -10.42 -19.24
C ASP A 343 -4.89 -10.51 -18.82
N GLU A 344 -5.69 -11.19 -19.63
CA GLU A 344 -7.12 -11.43 -19.36
C GLU A 344 -7.40 -12.22 -18.07
N ASN A 345 -6.39 -12.89 -17.50
CA ASN A 345 -6.48 -13.64 -16.24
C ASN A 345 -5.92 -12.84 -15.05
N ASN A 346 -5.65 -11.53 -15.23
CA ASN A 346 -4.98 -10.64 -14.27
C ASN A 346 -3.55 -11.06 -13.88
N VAL A 347 -2.89 -11.87 -14.70
CA VAL A 347 -1.48 -12.21 -14.48
C VAL A 347 -0.62 -11.09 -15.03
N VAL A 348 0.23 -10.50 -14.17
CA VAL A 348 1.17 -9.46 -14.59
C VAL A 348 2.17 -10.05 -15.59
N THR A 349 2.22 -9.47 -16.79
CA THR A 349 3.10 -9.88 -17.89
C THR A 349 4.26 -8.91 -18.10
N ASP A 350 4.02 -7.62 -17.84
CA ASP A 350 5.03 -6.56 -18.00
C ASP A 350 4.69 -5.33 -17.13
N ALA A 351 5.48 -4.26 -17.24
CA ALA A 351 5.23 -2.97 -16.61
C ALA A 351 5.20 -1.85 -17.64
N VAL A 352 4.44 -0.78 -17.37
CA VAL A 352 4.54 0.44 -18.18
C VAL A 352 5.91 1.06 -17.92
N THR A 353 6.70 1.28 -18.97
CA THR A 353 8.07 1.82 -18.87
C THR A 353 8.15 3.30 -19.22
N ASP A 354 9.26 3.94 -18.82
CA ASP A 354 9.57 5.31 -19.21
C ASP A 354 9.80 5.46 -20.73
N TYR A 355 10.02 6.70 -21.18
CA TYR A 355 10.19 7.01 -22.61
C TYR A 355 11.41 6.31 -23.26
N LEU A 356 12.38 5.87 -22.45
CA LEU A 356 13.56 5.13 -22.89
C LEU A 356 13.31 3.61 -22.97
N GLY A 357 12.21 3.13 -22.38
CA GLY A 357 11.90 1.71 -22.27
C GLY A 357 12.80 0.96 -21.30
N SER A 358 13.50 1.67 -20.42
CA SER A 358 14.56 1.08 -19.57
C SER A 358 14.16 0.88 -18.12
N GLU A 359 13.22 1.69 -17.61
CA GLU A 359 12.78 1.64 -16.22
C GLU A 359 11.25 1.64 -16.14
N VAL A 360 10.70 1.05 -15.08
CA VAL A 360 9.27 1.11 -14.80
C VAL A 360 8.86 2.56 -14.58
N GLN A 361 7.86 3.03 -15.32
CA GLN A 361 7.36 4.38 -15.24
C GLN A 361 6.75 4.64 -13.87
N ARG A 362 7.22 5.72 -13.24
CA ARG A 362 6.67 6.25 -12.01
C ARG A 362 5.56 7.25 -12.33
N GLY A 363 4.35 6.98 -11.86
CA GLY A 363 3.27 7.96 -11.83
C GLY A 363 3.66 9.14 -10.96
N THR A 364 3.73 10.33 -11.56
CA THR A 364 4.19 11.54 -10.86
C THR A 364 3.00 12.34 -10.35
N LEU A 365 3.03 12.73 -9.08
CA LEU A 365 2.02 13.57 -8.46
C LEU A 365 2.24 15.04 -8.87
N SER A 366 1.23 15.64 -9.49
CA SER A 366 1.13 17.07 -9.72
C SER A 366 0.17 17.66 -8.69
N GLU A 367 0.67 18.51 -7.80
CA GLU A 367 -0.11 19.08 -6.70
C GLU A 367 -0.66 20.48 -7.02
N ASP A 368 -1.93 20.70 -6.72
CA ASP A 368 -2.56 22.02 -6.71
C ASP A 368 -2.72 22.50 -5.25
N ASN A 369 -1.71 23.19 -4.76
CA ASN A 369 -1.68 23.67 -3.36
C ASN A 369 -2.69 24.79 -3.06
N THR A 370 -3.46 25.27 -4.03
CA THR A 370 -4.42 26.38 -3.80
C THR A 370 -5.80 25.86 -3.42
N PHE A 371 -6.34 24.93 -4.22
CA PHE A 371 -7.70 24.40 -4.03
C PHE A 371 -7.74 22.87 -4.01
N ASN A 372 -6.61 22.20 -4.23
CA ASN A 372 -6.52 20.75 -4.39
C ASN A 372 -7.38 20.16 -5.52
N GLU A 373 -8.03 20.99 -6.34
CA GLU A 373 -8.95 20.55 -7.40
C GLU A 373 -8.22 19.96 -8.61
N ASN A 374 -6.99 20.43 -8.88
CA ASN A 374 -6.17 19.93 -9.97
C ASN A 374 -4.98 19.10 -9.48
N THR A 375 -5.13 18.43 -8.33
CA THR A 375 -4.14 17.45 -7.89
C THR A 375 -4.38 16.12 -8.62
N TYR A 376 -3.37 15.62 -9.33
CA TYR A 376 -3.48 14.35 -10.08
C TYR A 376 -2.14 13.64 -10.25
N TYR A 377 -2.21 12.32 -10.38
CA TYR A 377 -1.13 11.51 -10.93
C TYR A 377 -1.26 11.43 -12.43
N TYR A 378 -0.15 11.40 -13.16
CA TYR A 378 -0.17 11.17 -14.60
C TYR A 378 0.85 10.11 -15.03
N PHE A 379 0.49 9.44 -16.13
CA PHE A 379 1.26 8.37 -16.76
C PHE A 379 1.22 8.56 -18.28
N ASP A 380 2.38 8.45 -18.93
CA ASP A 380 2.43 8.34 -20.37
C ASP A 380 2.25 6.85 -20.73
N VAL A 381 1.06 6.54 -21.26
CA VAL A 381 0.65 5.18 -21.64
C VAL A 381 0.61 5.02 -23.16
N THR A 382 1.34 5.87 -23.90
CA THR A 382 1.31 5.91 -25.38
C THR A 382 1.64 4.56 -25.99
N GLN A 383 2.74 3.93 -25.57
CA GLN A 383 3.16 2.64 -26.09
C GLN A 383 2.12 1.55 -25.82
N PHE A 384 1.63 1.46 -24.59
CA PHE A 384 0.58 0.52 -24.21
C PHE A 384 -0.68 0.70 -25.09
N MET A 385 -1.12 1.93 -25.31
CA MET A 385 -2.30 2.20 -26.15
C MET A 385 -2.07 1.86 -27.62
N GLN A 386 -0.86 2.05 -28.14
CA GLN A 386 -0.49 1.65 -29.50
C GLN A 386 -0.52 0.13 -29.66
N GLU A 387 0.00 -0.62 -28.68
CA GLU A 387 0.01 -2.09 -28.67
C GLU A 387 -1.40 -2.67 -28.50
N GLU A 388 -2.24 -2.05 -27.66
CA GLU A 388 -3.62 -2.48 -27.43
C GLU A 388 -4.59 -2.11 -28.56
N LEU A 389 -4.23 -1.17 -29.45
CA LEU A 389 -5.08 -0.79 -30.57
C LEU A 389 -5.21 -1.95 -31.57
N GLY A 390 -6.40 -2.53 -31.63
CA GLY A 390 -6.71 -3.70 -32.46
C GLY A 390 -6.52 -5.04 -31.75
N ALA A 391 -6.05 -5.04 -30.51
CA ALA A 391 -5.93 -6.25 -29.70
C ALA A 391 -7.30 -6.82 -29.29
N PHE A 392 -7.39 -8.15 -29.17
CA PHE A 392 -8.59 -8.87 -28.74
C PHE A 392 -8.26 -10.25 -28.16
N GLY A 393 -9.17 -10.78 -27.33
CA GLY A 393 -8.99 -12.07 -26.66
C GLY A 393 -7.69 -12.10 -25.82
N MET A 394 -6.91 -13.17 -25.97
CA MET A 394 -5.65 -13.37 -25.25
C MET A 394 -4.58 -12.29 -25.48
N TYR A 395 -4.71 -11.46 -26.52
CA TYR A 395 -3.76 -10.37 -26.80
C TYR A 395 -4.17 -9.05 -26.16
N LYS A 396 -5.36 -8.99 -25.55
CA LYS A 396 -5.86 -7.80 -24.89
C LYS A 396 -5.40 -7.80 -23.44
N HIS A 397 -4.85 -6.68 -23.01
CA HIS A 397 -4.35 -6.48 -21.67
C HIS A 397 -5.14 -5.40 -20.92
N ASN A 398 -4.92 -5.35 -19.61
CA ASN A 398 -5.39 -4.31 -18.73
C ASN A 398 -4.21 -3.71 -17.96
N LEU A 399 -4.44 -2.56 -17.31
CA LEU A 399 -3.46 -1.94 -16.46
C LEU A 399 -3.83 -2.14 -14.98
N GLN A 400 -2.86 -2.58 -14.18
CA GLN A 400 -2.98 -2.66 -12.72
C GLN A 400 -2.29 -1.44 -12.11
N LEU A 401 -3.09 -0.55 -11.54
CA LEU A 401 -2.64 0.57 -10.73
C LEU A 401 -2.33 0.07 -9.31
N VAL A 402 -1.07 0.23 -8.89
CA VAL A 402 -0.55 -0.29 -7.62
C VAL A 402 0.42 0.69 -6.95
N PHE A 403 0.74 0.44 -5.69
CA PHE A 403 1.89 1.04 -5.00
C PHE A 403 3.21 0.33 -5.38
N ASN A 404 4.36 0.91 -5.05
CA ASN A 404 5.61 0.14 -5.10
C ASN A 404 5.58 -1.02 -4.10
N SER A 405 6.48 -2.00 -4.27
CA SER A 405 6.60 -3.17 -3.40
C SER A 405 6.65 -2.81 -1.90
N ASP A 406 7.38 -1.75 -1.56
CA ASP A 406 7.65 -1.36 -0.18
C ASP A 406 6.43 -0.72 0.48
N ASP A 407 5.71 0.15 -0.23
CA ASP A 407 4.46 0.71 0.28
C ASP A 407 3.34 -0.34 0.28
N TYR A 408 3.36 -1.25 -0.70
CA TYR A 408 2.35 -2.29 -0.85
C TYR A 408 2.34 -3.27 0.31
N THR A 409 3.51 -3.66 0.86
CA THR A 409 3.63 -4.64 1.96
C THR A 409 4.06 -4.05 3.30
N GLY A 410 4.70 -2.88 3.30
CA GLY A 410 5.32 -2.28 4.48
C GLY A 410 4.66 -0.98 4.96
N THR A 411 3.51 -0.59 4.41
CA THR A 411 2.81 0.63 4.82
C THR A 411 1.29 0.47 4.82
N PHE A 412 0.62 1.50 5.35
CA PHE A 412 -0.83 1.69 5.27
C PHE A 412 -1.22 2.80 4.31
N LYS A 413 -0.35 3.14 3.35
CA LYS A 413 -0.67 4.14 2.34
C LYS A 413 -1.92 3.72 1.58
N ASN A 414 -2.68 4.74 1.23
CA ASN A 414 -3.95 4.56 0.59
C ASN A 414 -4.24 5.64 -0.44
N LEU A 415 -5.09 5.27 -1.38
CA LEU A 415 -5.60 6.18 -2.38
C LEU A 415 -7.06 5.82 -2.68
N THR A 416 -7.92 6.81 -2.66
CA THR A 416 -9.25 6.74 -3.27
C THR A 416 -9.29 7.75 -4.40
N PHE A 417 -9.83 7.35 -5.56
CA PHE A 417 -9.96 8.22 -6.71
C PHE A 417 -11.29 7.96 -7.43
N ASN A 418 -11.74 8.95 -8.20
CA ASN A 418 -13.01 8.88 -8.90
C ASN A 418 -12.87 8.22 -10.28
N ASP A 419 -13.84 7.37 -10.61
CA ASP A 419 -14.06 6.96 -11.99
C ASP A 419 -14.73 8.08 -12.80
N GLN A 420 -15.26 7.76 -13.99
CA GLN A 420 -15.91 8.70 -14.90
C GLN A 420 -17.21 9.33 -14.40
N GLY A 421 -17.88 8.72 -13.43
CA GLY A 421 -19.11 9.20 -12.80
C GLY A 421 -18.88 10.12 -11.59
N GLY A 422 -17.63 10.27 -11.13
CA GLY A 422 -17.27 11.13 -10.00
C GLY A 422 -16.83 12.54 -10.40
N ARG A 423 -16.42 13.34 -9.40
CA ARG A 423 -15.82 14.67 -9.63
C ARG A 423 -14.35 14.52 -9.97
N ASN A 424 -13.86 15.28 -10.95
CA ASN A 424 -12.49 15.14 -11.49
C ASN A 424 -12.19 13.69 -11.86
N PRO A 425 -12.82 13.16 -12.92
CA PRO A 425 -12.75 11.74 -13.22
C PRO A 425 -11.36 11.32 -13.69
N VAL A 426 -11.04 10.04 -13.50
CA VAL A 426 -9.95 9.39 -14.24
C VAL A 426 -10.11 9.68 -15.75
N THR A 427 -9.04 10.17 -16.35
CA THR A 427 -9.08 10.77 -17.68
C THR A 427 -7.95 10.22 -18.53
N LEU A 428 -8.29 9.63 -19.68
CA LEU A 428 -7.33 9.27 -20.71
C LEU A 428 -7.41 10.28 -21.86
N GLN A 429 -6.36 11.09 -22.00
CA GLN A 429 -6.18 12.06 -23.09
C GLN A 429 -5.42 11.39 -24.22
N LEU A 430 -6.05 11.28 -25.40
CA LEU A 430 -5.46 10.68 -26.58
C LEU A 430 -5.30 11.73 -27.69
N ILE A 431 -4.15 11.71 -28.34
CA ILE A 431 -3.93 12.38 -29.63
C ILE A 431 -3.63 11.28 -30.64
N TYR A 432 -4.40 11.24 -31.73
CA TYR A 432 -4.22 10.23 -32.77
C TYR A 432 -4.45 10.81 -34.17
N LYS A 433 -3.82 10.18 -35.14
CA LYS A 433 -3.94 10.45 -36.57
C LYS A 433 -4.93 9.49 -37.20
N VAL A 434 -5.79 10.03 -38.06
CA VAL A 434 -6.69 9.24 -38.91
C VAL A 434 -6.30 9.46 -40.36
N TYR A 435 -5.98 8.39 -41.07
CA TYR A 435 -5.72 8.38 -42.50
C TYR A 435 -6.97 7.92 -43.24
N GLU A 436 -7.40 8.70 -44.24
CA GLU A 436 -8.54 8.37 -45.08
C GLU A 436 -8.08 7.80 -46.42
N SER A 437 -8.82 6.80 -46.94
CA SER A 437 -8.70 6.40 -48.34
C SER A 437 -9.61 7.27 -49.21
N TYR A 438 -9.04 7.87 -50.26
CA TYR A 438 -9.79 8.58 -51.30
C TYR A 438 -10.71 7.66 -52.10
#